data_AF-A0AAE3V2L1-F1
#
_entry.id   AF-A0AAE3V2L1-F1
#
_cell.length_a   1.000
_cell.length_b   1.000
_cell.length_c   1.000
_cell.angle_alpha   90.00
_cell.angle_beta   90.00
_cell.angle_gamma   90.00
#
_symmetry.space_group_name_H-M   'P 1'
#
loop_
_entity.id
_entity.type
_entity.pdbx_description
1 polymer ?
#
loop_
_entity_poly.entity_id
_entity_poly.type
_entity_poly.pdbx_seq_one_letter_code
_entity_poly.pdbx_strand_id
1 'polypeptide(L)'
;MEPFIGEIRMFAGNYAPQGWLLCQGQVIDISANEVLYALLGTIYGGDGRTTFALPDLRGRLPVGQGQGVGLTARTIGQSMGVEDVTLTQAQIPSHSHAVFATSGTATTITPGPGTMLATVSNPQGFYNAGTANPPTKAAFSGQAVAVAGASLPHSNHMPTASINYIIAITGIYPSQN
;
A
#
# COMPACT_ATOMS: atom_id res chain seq x y z
N MET A 1 -35.18 -11.25 -15.13
CA MET A 1 -35.21 -9.77 -15.06
C MET A 1 -34.11 -9.26 -15.97
N GLU A 2 -34.45 -8.41 -16.94
CA GLU A 2 -33.45 -7.78 -17.81
C GLU A 2 -32.59 -6.80 -16.98
N PRO A 3 -31.26 -6.74 -17.21
CA PRO A 3 -30.39 -5.79 -16.51
C PRO A 3 -30.63 -4.36 -17.02
N PHE A 4 -30.20 -3.38 -16.23
CA PHE A 4 -30.01 -2.03 -16.76
C PHE A 4 -28.70 -1.96 -17.56
N ILE A 5 -28.68 -1.21 -18.67
CA ILE A 5 -27.42 -0.94 -19.39
C ILE A 5 -26.48 -0.20 -18.44
N GLY A 6 -25.22 -0.64 -18.36
CA GLY A 6 -24.23 -0.13 -17.42
C GLY A 6 -24.28 -0.75 -16.02
N GLU A 7 -25.21 -1.67 -15.75
CA GLU A 7 -25.24 -2.42 -14.49
C GLU A 7 -24.01 -3.32 -14.37
N ILE A 8 -23.32 -3.26 -13.22
CA ILE A 8 -22.18 -4.11 -12.90
C ILE A 8 -22.62 -5.24 -11.96
N ARG A 9 -22.24 -6.48 -12.27
CA ARG A 9 -22.49 -7.66 -11.43
C ARG A 9 -21.22 -8.43 -11.15
N MET A 10 -21.15 -9.03 -9.96
CA MET A 10 -20.20 -10.10 -9.69
C MET A 10 -20.61 -11.36 -10.46
N PHE A 11 -19.65 -12.03 -11.08
CA PHE A 11 -19.87 -13.17 -11.95
C PHE A 11 -18.78 -14.22 -11.77
N ALA A 12 -19.18 -15.46 -11.46
CA ALA A 12 -18.26 -16.54 -11.16
C ALA A 12 -17.62 -17.20 -12.40
N GLY A 13 -18.17 -16.95 -13.60
CA GLY A 13 -17.61 -17.51 -14.85
C GLY A 13 -16.40 -16.72 -15.35
N ASN A 14 -15.61 -17.35 -16.22
CA ASN A 14 -14.36 -16.81 -16.76
C ASN A 14 -14.50 -16.11 -18.13
N TYR A 15 -15.72 -15.95 -18.65
CA TYR A 15 -16.04 -15.25 -19.88
C TYR A 15 -17.25 -14.33 -19.69
N ALA A 16 -17.40 -13.29 -20.51
CA ALA A 16 -18.61 -12.48 -20.49
C ALA A 16 -19.77 -13.21 -21.20
N PRO A 17 -20.95 -13.38 -20.57
CA PRO A 17 -22.14 -13.86 -21.26
C PRO A 17 -22.58 -12.90 -22.37
N GLN A 18 -23.43 -13.35 -23.30
CA GLN A 18 -24.01 -12.49 -24.32
C GLN A 18 -24.73 -11.29 -23.68
N GLY A 19 -24.49 -10.09 -24.22
CA GLY A 19 -25.06 -8.84 -23.68
C GLY A 19 -24.26 -8.24 -22.52
N TRP A 20 -23.09 -8.81 -22.20
CA TRP A 20 -22.18 -8.33 -21.17
C TRP A 20 -20.74 -8.24 -21.67
N LEU A 21 -19.94 -7.43 -21.00
CA LEU A 21 -18.48 -7.39 -21.14
C LEU A 21 -17.82 -7.50 -19.76
N LEU A 22 -16.58 -8.00 -19.69
CA LEU A 22 -15.82 -8.07 -18.43
C LEU A 22 -15.33 -6.67 -18.04
N CYS A 23 -15.31 -6.31 -16.75
CA CYS A 23 -14.76 -5.03 -16.28
C CYS A 23 -13.23 -5.10 -16.16
N GLN A 24 -12.53 -5.12 -17.31
CA GLN A 24 -11.07 -5.24 -17.41
C GLN A 24 -10.40 -4.03 -18.09
N GLY A 25 -11.06 -2.88 -18.11
CA GLY A 25 -10.45 -1.65 -18.66
C GLY A 25 -10.36 -1.61 -20.19
N GLN A 26 -11.03 -2.51 -20.93
CA GLN A 26 -10.96 -2.46 -22.40
C GLN A 26 -11.55 -1.16 -22.95
N VAL A 27 -10.91 -0.66 -24.00
CA VAL A 27 -11.37 0.46 -24.81
C VAL A 27 -12.24 -0.11 -25.94
N ILE A 28 -13.45 0.42 -26.08
CA ILE A 28 -14.45 -0.06 -27.05
C ILE A 28 -15.03 1.09 -27.86
N ASP A 29 -15.55 0.75 -29.05
CA ASP A 29 -16.10 1.73 -29.98
C ASP A 29 -17.43 2.29 -29.49
N ILE A 30 -17.56 3.62 -29.57
CA ILE A 30 -18.79 4.35 -29.25
C ILE A 30 -19.90 3.94 -30.22
N SER A 31 -19.61 3.80 -31.52
CA SER A 31 -20.61 3.48 -32.55
C SER A 31 -21.30 2.13 -32.35
N ALA A 32 -20.64 1.19 -31.65
CA ALA A 32 -21.22 -0.11 -31.33
C ALA A 32 -21.94 -0.14 -29.97
N ASN A 33 -21.73 0.88 -29.12
CA ASN A 33 -22.16 0.90 -27.72
C ASN A 33 -22.67 2.29 -27.30
N GLU A 34 -23.38 2.98 -28.19
CA GLU A 34 -23.77 4.40 -28.03
C GLU A 34 -24.55 4.64 -26.74
N VAL A 35 -25.45 3.73 -26.38
CA VAL A 35 -26.27 3.83 -25.16
C VAL A 35 -25.43 3.70 -23.90
N LEU A 36 -24.46 2.77 -23.88
CA LEU A 36 -23.55 2.64 -22.75
C LEU A 36 -22.61 3.84 -22.64
N TYR A 37 -22.12 4.35 -23.77
CA TYR A 37 -21.33 5.58 -23.81
C TYR A 37 -22.11 6.78 -23.27
N ALA A 38 -23.40 6.91 -23.61
CA ALA A 38 -24.24 7.99 -23.08
C ALA A 38 -24.34 7.99 -21.55
N LEU A 39 -24.20 6.81 -20.91
CA LEU A 39 -24.22 6.65 -19.46
C LEU A 39 -22.84 6.85 -18.81
N LEU A 40 -21.78 6.29 -19.39
CA LEU A 40 -20.45 6.28 -18.79
C LEU A 40 -19.55 7.44 -19.24
N GLY A 41 -19.80 7.99 -20.43
CA GLY A 41 -18.90 8.92 -21.10
C GLY A 41 -17.47 8.38 -21.12
N THR A 42 -16.52 9.23 -20.75
CA THR A 42 -15.09 8.90 -20.65
C THR A 42 -14.61 8.74 -19.21
N ILE A 43 -15.51 8.44 -18.25
CA ILE A 43 -15.18 8.30 -16.81
C ILE A 43 -13.99 7.37 -16.59
N TYR A 44 -13.89 6.29 -17.38
CA TYR A 44 -12.83 5.29 -17.27
C TYR A 44 -11.74 5.42 -18.35
N GLY A 45 -11.81 6.42 -19.23
CA GLY A 45 -10.86 6.65 -20.32
C GLY A 45 -11.47 6.57 -21.72
N GLY A 46 -10.60 6.47 -22.73
CA GLY A 46 -10.91 6.60 -24.16
C GLY A 46 -10.83 8.05 -24.67
N ASP A 47 -11.07 8.24 -25.96
CA ASP A 47 -10.91 9.54 -26.63
C ASP A 47 -12.18 10.41 -26.62
N GLY A 48 -13.33 9.84 -26.25
CA GLY A 48 -14.64 10.51 -26.23
C GLY A 48 -15.16 10.90 -27.62
N ARG A 49 -14.51 10.43 -28.69
CA ARG A 49 -14.86 10.72 -30.10
C ARG A 49 -15.24 9.46 -30.85
N THR A 50 -14.36 8.46 -30.78
CA THR A 50 -14.55 7.15 -31.41
C THR A 50 -14.64 6.04 -30.39
N THR A 51 -14.05 6.23 -29.21
CA THR A 51 -13.88 5.21 -28.19
C THR A 51 -14.13 5.74 -26.78
N PHE A 52 -14.49 4.82 -25.90
CA PHE A 52 -14.51 5.00 -24.45
C PHE A 52 -14.01 3.73 -23.77
N ALA A 53 -13.63 3.83 -22.50
CA ALA A 53 -13.17 2.68 -21.74
C ALA A 53 -14.22 2.17 -20.76
N LEU A 54 -14.19 0.87 -20.50
CA LEU A 54 -14.92 0.22 -19.42
C LEU A 54 -14.16 0.32 -18.09
N PRO A 55 -14.82 0.11 -16.94
CA PRO A 55 -14.12 0.00 -15.67
C PRO A 55 -13.05 -1.10 -15.70
N ASP A 56 -11.92 -0.88 -15.03
CA ASP A 56 -10.97 -1.93 -14.69
C ASP A 56 -11.11 -2.26 -13.21
N LEU A 57 -11.66 -3.44 -12.91
CA LEU A 57 -11.87 -3.91 -11.53
C LEU A 57 -10.92 -5.05 -11.13
N ARG A 58 -9.92 -5.36 -11.96
CA ARG A 58 -8.89 -6.35 -11.61
C ARG A 58 -8.04 -5.82 -10.47
N GLY A 59 -7.84 -6.63 -9.42
CA GLY A 59 -7.09 -6.24 -8.22
C GLY A 59 -7.77 -5.13 -7.39
N ARG A 60 -9.06 -4.85 -7.62
CA ARG A 60 -9.77 -3.73 -6.99
C ARG A 60 -11.05 -4.17 -6.31
N LEU A 61 -11.36 -3.51 -5.20
CA LEU A 61 -12.65 -3.62 -4.51
C LEU A 61 -13.51 -2.39 -4.86
N PRO A 62 -14.71 -2.56 -5.43
CA PRO A 62 -15.63 -1.45 -5.65
C PRO A 62 -16.04 -0.80 -4.33
N VAL A 63 -16.05 0.54 -4.29
CA VAL A 63 -16.54 1.33 -3.16
C VAL A 63 -17.64 2.28 -3.64
N GLY A 64 -18.61 2.57 -2.77
CA GLY A 64 -19.67 3.52 -3.08
C GLY A 64 -19.11 4.94 -3.30
N GLN A 65 -19.59 5.62 -4.34
CA GLN A 65 -19.30 7.04 -4.54
C GLN A 65 -20.10 7.91 -3.57
N GLY A 66 -19.64 9.14 -3.36
CA GLY A 66 -20.34 10.17 -2.61
C GLY A 66 -19.59 10.65 -1.37
N GLN A 67 -20.34 11.37 -0.55
CA GLN A 67 -19.90 11.95 0.71
C GLN A 67 -20.78 11.40 1.84
N GLY A 68 -20.14 10.90 2.90
CA GLY A 68 -20.81 10.44 4.12
C GLY A 68 -20.24 11.14 5.34
N VAL A 69 -21.03 11.21 6.43
CA VAL A 69 -20.56 11.81 7.69
C VAL A 69 -19.34 11.03 8.19
N GLY A 70 -18.21 11.73 8.35
CA GLY A 70 -16.94 11.12 8.76
C GLY A 70 -16.22 10.31 7.67
N LEU A 71 -16.71 10.32 6.43
CA LEU A 71 -16.07 9.64 5.30
C LEU A 71 -15.38 10.64 4.37
N THR A 72 -14.31 10.19 3.71
CA THR A 72 -13.67 10.94 2.63
C THR A 72 -14.52 10.88 1.37
N ALA A 73 -14.61 11.99 0.64
CA ALA A 73 -15.28 12.08 -0.66
C ALA A 73 -14.73 11.08 -1.66
N ARG A 74 -15.61 10.35 -2.35
CA ARG A 74 -15.25 9.46 -3.45
C ARG A 74 -16.02 9.83 -4.70
N THR A 75 -15.32 10.02 -5.81
CA THR A 75 -15.93 10.26 -7.12
C THR A 75 -15.92 8.97 -7.94
N ILE A 76 -16.96 8.74 -8.74
CA ILE A 76 -16.99 7.60 -9.66
C ILE A 76 -15.76 7.60 -10.59
N GLY A 77 -15.20 6.42 -10.86
CA GLY A 77 -13.99 6.26 -11.68
C GLY A 77 -12.67 6.52 -10.93
N GLN A 78 -12.70 7.08 -9.72
CA GLN A 78 -11.48 7.31 -8.94
C GLN A 78 -10.81 5.99 -8.55
N SER A 79 -9.52 5.86 -8.90
CA SER A 79 -8.65 4.79 -8.42
C SER A 79 -7.98 5.18 -7.11
N MET A 80 -7.98 4.27 -6.14
CA MET A 80 -7.38 4.48 -4.81
C MET A 80 -6.90 3.17 -4.20
N GLY A 81 -6.06 3.26 -3.16
CA GLY A 81 -5.46 2.12 -2.47
C GLY A 81 -4.17 1.64 -3.13
N VAL A 82 -3.45 0.77 -2.41
CA VAL A 82 -2.23 0.08 -2.86
C VAL A 82 -2.23 -1.35 -2.33
N GLU A 83 -1.71 -2.28 -3.13
CA GLU A 83 -1.64 -3.71 -2.82
C GLU A 83 -0.56 -4.03 -1.77
N ASP A 84 0.55 -3.30 -1.82
CA ASP A 84 1.69 -3.44 -0.93
C ASP A 84 2.04 -2.11 -0.27
N VAL A 85 2.42 -2.17 1.01
CA VAL A 85 2.87 -1.01 1.79
C VAL A 85 4.25 -1.30 2.36
N THR A 86 5.19 -0.39 2.12
CA THR A 86 6.49 -0.40 2.80
C THR A 86 6.38 0.44 4.07
N LEU A 87 6.67 -0.18 5.22
CA LEU A 87 6.69 0.54 6.49
C LEU A 87 7.90 1.46 6.56
N THR A 88 7.63 2.74 6.75
CA THR A 88 8.62 3.76 7.06
C THR A 88 8.82 3.87 8.57
N GLN A 89 9.92 4.45 9.02
CA GLN A 89 10.16 4.69 10.45
C GLN A 89 9.03 5.51 11.10
N ALA A 90 8.41 6.44 10.37
CA ALA A 90 7.30 7.25 10.84
C ALA A 90 6.01 6.43 11.12
N GLN A 91 5.91 5.21 10.58
CA GLN A 91 4.77 4.32 10.76
C GLN A 91 5.00 3.27 11.87
N ILE A 92 6.16 3.30 12.54
CA ILE A 92 6.50 2.40 13.65
C ILE A 92 6.42 3.19 14.97
N PRO A 93 5.87 2.61 16.06
CA PRO A 93 5.90 3.25 17.37
C PRO A 93 7.31 3.65 17.80
N SER A 94 7.39 4.80 18.49
CA SER A 94 8.63 5.21 19.16
C SER A 94 9.07 4.13 20.14
N HIS A 95 10.33 3.73 20.04
CA HIS A 95 10.95 2.75 20.92
C HIS A 95 12.37 3.20 21.27
N SER A 96 12.94 2.61 22.31
CA SER A 96 14.31 2.88 22.73
C SER A 96 15.01 1.59 23.12
N HIS A 97 16.34 1.63 23.12
CA HIS A 97 17.17 0.56 23.63
C HIS A 97 17.89 1.05 24.87
N ALA A 98 17.71 0.33 25.99
CA ALA A 98 18.47 0.62 27.19
C ALA A 98 19.91 0.13 27.02
N VAL A 99 20.88 1.02 27.23
CA VAL A 99 22.29 0.67 27.34
C VAL A 99 22.61 0.50 28.80
N PHE A 100 23.07 -0.70 29.18
CA PHE A 100 23.46 -1.00 30.56
C PHE A 100 24.98 -0.91 30.74
N ALA A 101 25.39 -0.43 31.91
CA ALA A 101 26.76 -0.36 32.36
C ALA A 101 26.87 -0.84 33.81
N THR A 102 28.03 -1.33 34.22
CA THR A 102 28.33 -1.69 35.61
C THR A 102 29.22 -0.65 36.27
N SER A 103 29.04 -0.47 37.59
CA SER A 103 29.92 0.34 38.43
C SER A 103 31.22 -0.38 38.81
N GLY A 104 31.31 -1.70 38.58
CA GLY A 104 32.53 -2.48 38.82
C GLY A 104 33.68 -2.12 37.87
N THR A 105 34.92 -2.32 38.30
CA THR A 105 36.12 -1.99 37.53
C THR A 105 36.28 -2.88 36.29
N ALA A 106 36.64 -2.28 35.16
CA ALA A 106 36.89 -2.97 33.90
C ALA A 106 38.03 -3.99 34.04
N THR A 107 37.78 -5.21 33.58
CA THR A 107 38.74 -6.33 33.62
C THR A 107 39.40 -6.61 32.26
N THR A 108 38.89 -6.00 31.19
CA THR A 108 39.42 -6.12 29.82
C THR A 108 39.32 -4.78 29.09
N ILE A 109 40.28 -4.53 28.20
CA ILE A 109 40.28 -3.37 27.29
C ILE A 109 39.73 -3.70 25.89
N THR A 110 39.38 -4.97 25.65
CA THR A 110 38.88 -5.44 24.35
C THR A 110 37.38 -5.75 24.45
N PRO A 111 36.50 -5.04 23.71
CA PRO A 111 35.08 -5.37 23.64
C PRO A 111 34.84 -6.76 23.04
N GLY A 112 33.81 -7.47 23.52
CA GLY A 112 33.42 -8.79 23.00
C GLY A 112 32.06 -9.29 23.53
N PRO A 113 31.58 -10.46 23.06
CA PRO A 113 30.36 -11.08 23.57
C PRO A 113 30.40 -11.24 25.10
N GLY A 114 29.34 -10.81 25.78
CA GLY A 114 29.25 -10.89 27.25
C GLY A 114 30.02 -9.81 28.02
N THR A 115 30.70 -8.89 27.34
CA THR A 115 31.29 -7.70 27.97
C THR A 115 30.28 -6.55 28.03
N MET A 116 30.38 -5.70 29.05
CA MET A 116 29.57 -4.48 29.19
C MET A 116 30.45 -3.30 29.56
N LEU A 117 29.90 -2.08 29.41
CA LEU A 117 30.57 -0.87 29.86
C LEU A 117 30.80 -0.94 31.38
N ALA A 118 32.01 -0.62 31.84
CA ALA A 118 32.45 -0.78 33.22
C ALA A 118 33.31 0.42 33.66
N THR A 119 33.59 0.57 34.95
CA THR A 119 34.39 1.69 35.44
C THR A 119 35.87 1.54 35.08
N VAL A 120 36.54 2.59 34.61
CA VAL A 120 37.99 2.53 34.39
C VAL A 120 38.73 2.69 35.73
N SER A 121 39.84 1.97 35.90
CA SER A 121 40.68 2.03 37.09
C SER A 121 41.56 3.29 37.17
N ASN A 122 41.55 4.16 36.16
CA ASN A 122 42.41 5.35 36.08
C ASN A 122 41.70 6.60 36.68
N PRO A 123 42.32 7.33 37.63
CA PRO A 123 41.79 8.56 38.21
C PRO A 123 41.71 9.78 37.25
N GLN A 124 42.24 9.69 36.02
CA GLN A 124 42.32 10.84 35.09
C GLN A 124 41.12 11.04 34.15
N GLY A 125 40.00 10.33 34.37
CA GLY A 125 38.71 10.65 33.74
C GLY A 125 38.25 9.66 32.66
N PHE A 126 36.95 9.43 32.64
CA PHE A 126 36.24 8.48 31.76
C PHE A 126 36.09 8.98 30.32
N TYR A 127 36.19 10.29 30.10
CA TYR A 127 35.96 10.95 28.82
C TYR A 127 37.29 11.45 28.25
N ASN A 128 37.64 11.00 27.04
CA ASN A 128 38.76 11.59 26.31
C ASN A 128 38.32 12.95 25.76
N ALA A 129 38.98 14.04 26.17
CA ALA A 129 38.71 15.39 25.67
C ALA A 129 39.27 15.64 24.24
N GLY A 130 39.95 14.66 23.65
CA GLY A 130 40.64 14.81 22.37
C GLY A 130 39.92 14.18 21.17
N THR A 131 39.63 15.02 20.17
CA THR A 131 39.17 14.73 18.79
C THR A 131 37.99 13.76 18.65
N ALA A 132 36.98 14.11 17.85
CA ALA A 132 35.75 13.33 17.66
C ALA A 132 35.93 11.87 17.14
N ASN A 133 37.16 11.39 16.93
CA ASN A 133 37.44 10.05 16.42
C ASN A 133 38.90 9.62 16.74
N PRO A 134 39.23 9.21 17.99
CA PRO A 134 40.59 8.82 18.33
C PRO A 134 41.04 7.57 17.53
N PRO A 135 42.34 7.44 17.18
CA PRO A 135 42.85 6.29 16.43
C PRO A 135 42.65 4.94 17.12
N THR A 136 42.52 4.95 18.45
CA THR A 136 42.36 3.77 19.30
C THR A 136 40.91 3.42 19.62
N LYS A 137 39.93 4.01 18.91
CA LYS A 137 38.51 3.70 19.15
C LYS A 137 38.24 2.23 18.81
N ALA A 138 37.48 1.56 19.68
CA ALA A 138 36.88 0.28 19.38
C ALA A 138 35.41 0.51 19.01
N ALA A 139 34.96 -0.05 17.89
CA ALA A 139 33.55 -0.03 17.55
C ALA A 139 32.76 -0.89 18.55
N PHE A 140 31.53 -0.48 18.87
CA PHE A 140 30.57 -1.41 19.45
C PHE A 140 30.38 -2.61 18.51
N SER A 141 29.98 -3.76 19.05
CA SER A 141 29.66 -4.91 18.20
C SER A 141 28.59 -4.51 17.18
N GLY A 142 28.69 -5.03 15.96
CA GLY A 142 27.66 -4.76 14.94
C GLY A 142 26.26 -5.14 15.43
N GLN A 143 26.15 -6.18 16.28
CA GLN A 143 24.89 -6.60 16.90
C GLN A 143 24.29 -5.55 17.87
N ALA A 144 25.10 -4.64 18.43
CA ALA A 144 24.64 -3.61 19.35
C ALA A 144 24.11 -2.35 18.64
N VAL A 145 24.54 -2.10 17.40
CA VAL A 145 24.26 -0.84 16.67
C VAL A 145 23.71 -1.06 15.26
N ALA A 146 23.40 -2.29 14.88
CA ALA A 146 22.80 -2.58 13.59
C ALA A 146 21.41 -1.95 13.48
N VAL A 147 21.12 -1.42 12.28
CA VAL A 147 19.76 -1.02 11.93
C VAL A 147 18.88 -2.27 11.91
N ALA A 148 17.75 -2.21 12.61
CA ALA A 148 16.73 -3.25 12.57
C ALA A 148 15.65 -2.91 11.53
N GLY A 149 15.13 -3.94 10.87
CA GLY A 149 14.14 -3.81 9.80
C GLY A 149 14.77 -3.85 8.40
N ALA A 150 14.09 -4.51 7.47
CA ALA A 150 14.56 -4.69 6.09
C ALA A 150 13.92 -3.72 5.09
N SER A 151 13.02 -2.84 5.55
CA SER A 151 12.20 -1.94 4.70
C SER A 151 11.57 -2.66 3.50
N LEU A 152 11.19 -3.92 3.70
CA LEU A 152 10.49 -4.70 2.69
C LEU A 152 9.00 -4.37 2.73
N PRO A 153 8.33 -4.34 1.57
CA PRO A 153 6.88 -4.22 1.52
C PRO A 153 6.23 -5.43 2.20
N HIS A 154 5.08 -5.17 2.82
CA HIS A 154 4.15 -6.22 3.21
C HIS A 154 2.84 -6.05 2.45
N SER A 155 2.14 -7.17 2.27
CA SER A 155 0.81 -7.15 1.68
C SER A 155 -0.15 -6.30 2.52
N ASN A 156 -0.93 -5.48 1.84
CA ASN A 156 -2.02 -4.68 2.39
C ASN A 156 -3.40 -5.31 2.06
N HIS A 157 -3.41 -6.58 1.65
CA HIS A 157 -4.64 -7.28 1.28
C HIS A 157 -5.35 -7.81 2.52
N MET A 158 -6.65 -7.54 2.60
CA MET A 158 -7.53 -8.32 3.47
C MET A 158 -7.74 -9.73 2.87
N PRO A 159 -8.08 -10.74 3.67
CA PRO A 159 -8.51 -12.04 3.14
C PRO A 159 -9.64 -11.85 2.12
N THR A 160 -9.42 -12.30 0.88
CA THR A 160 -10.32 -12.07 -0.26
C THR A 160 -10.38 -13.30 -1.16
N ALA A 161 -11.47 -13.39 -1.93
CA ALA A 161 -11.64 -14.34 -3.01
C ALA A 161 -11.92 -13.58 -4.31
N SER A 162 -11.20 -13.92 -5.38
CA SER A 162 -11.35 -13.26 -6.67
C SER A 162 -12.58 -13.76 -7.41
N ILE A 163 -13.39 -12.82 -7.91
CA ILE A 163 -14.53 -13.07 -8.79
C ILE A 163 -14.49 -12.06 -9.94
N ASN A 164 -15.02 -12.42 -11.11
CA ASN A 164 -15.10 -11.48 -12.21
C ASN A 164 -16.21 -10.46 -11.96
N TYR A 165 -16.03 -9.28 -12.54
CA TYR A 165 -17.09 -8.28 -12.68
C TYR A 165 -17.45 -8.18 -14.15
N ILE A 166 -18.75 -8.15 -14.44
CA ILE A 166 -19.28 -7.95 -15.79
C ILE A 166 -20.18 -6.72 -15.80
N ILE A 167 -20.22 -6.02 -16.93
CA ILE A 167 -21.07 -4.85 -17.19
C ILE A 167 -22.02 -5.13 -18.34
N ALA A 168 -23.30 -4.79 -18.18
CA ALA A 168 -24.31 -5.00 -19.21
C ALA A 168 -24.16 -3.97 -20.34
N ILE A 169 -24.07 -4.45 -21.58
CA ILE A 169 -24.04 -3.61 -22.79
C ILE A 169 -25.41 -3.59 -23.51
N THR A 170 -26.32 -4.48 -23.11
CA THR A 170 -27.70 -4.55 -23.59
C THR A 170 -28.64 -4.68 -22.39
N GLY A 171 -29.83 -4.07 -22.46
CA GLY A 171 -30.81 -4.11 -21.38
C GLY A 171 -31.74 -2.90 -21.39
N ILE A 172 -32.33 -2.62 -20.23
CA ILE A 172 -33.22 -1.46 -20.04
C ILE A 172 -32.38 -0.20 -19.85
N TYR A 173 -32.78 0.91 -20.49
CA TYR A 173 -32.15 2.20 -20.25
C TYR A 173 -32.54 2.74 -18.86
N PRO A 174 -31.59 3.14 -18.00
CA PRO A 174 -31.91 3.67 -16.67
C PRO A 174 -32.37 5.14 -16.76
N SER A 175 -33.68 5.36 -16.79
CA SER A 175 -34.26 6.71 -16.75
C SER A 175 -34.23 7.30 -15.34
N GLN A 176 -33.87 8.58 -15.23
CA GLN A 176 -34.01 9.34 -13.99
C GLN A 176 -35.49 9.71 -13.76
N ASN A 177 -35.90 9.78 -12.49
CA ASN A 177 -37.22 10.30 -12.08
C ASN A 177 -37.21 11.82 -11.99
#